data_AF-T0ZND0-F1
#
_entry.id   AF-T0ZND0-F1
#
_cell.length_a   1.000
_cell.length_b   1.000
_cell.length_c   1.000
_cell.angle_alpha   90.00
_cell.angle_beta   90.00
_cell.angle_gamma   90.00
#
_symmetry.space_group_name_H-M   'P 1'
#
loop_
_entity.id
_entity.type
_entity.pdbx_description
1 polymer ?
#
loop_
_entity_poly.entity_id
_entity_poly.type
_entity_poly.pdbx_seq_one_letter_code
_entity_poly.pdbx_strand_id
1 'polypeptide(L)'
;MSARQALLRMQSDGLIVLPSPAHARGNVAKPREFTTASAPQEPITGSRRDLNDLRLELVVRRRDMLLWRELIARYHYLGYTPLTGARMHYLIYDGDRLLGAIGFGASAWKIGPRDQFIGWTPAQREQNLHLIVNNARFLLLPWVHVKYLASSVLALAARRMQQDWIERHHFRPVLL
;
A
#
# COMPACT_ATOMS: atom_id res chain seq x y z
N MET A 1 7.99 18.33 -7.25
CA MET A 1 7.50 19.59 -6.63
C MET A 1 6.06 19.79 -7.08
N SER A 2 5.12 20.07 -6.16
CA SER A 2 3.75 20.39 -6.57
C SER A 2 3.62 21.87 -6.99
N ALA A 3 2.65 22.20 -7.82
CA ALA A 3 2.37 23.59 -8.22
C ALA A 3 2.19 24.52 -7.01
N ARG A 4 1.55 24.03 -5.94
CA ARG A 4 1.41 24.76 -4.67
C ARG A 4 2.76 25.09 -4.02
N GLN A 5 3.71 24.16 -4.02
CA GLN A 5 5.04 24.39 -3.46
C GLN A 5 5.83 25.41 -4.28
N ALA A 6 5.73 25.35 -5.61
CA ALA A 6 6.35 26.32 -6.49
C ALA A 6 5.80 27.73 -6.25
N LEU A 7 4.47 27.89 -6.19
CA LEU A 7 3.82 29.17 -5.91
C LEU A 7 4.19 29.74 -4.53
N LEU A 8 4.24 28.91 -3.49
CA LEU A 8 4.66 29.35 -2.16
C LEU A 8 6.13 29.79 -2.12
N ARG A 9 7.00 29.13 -2.90
CA ARG A 9 8.41 29.51 -3.06
C ARG A 9 8.53 30.85 -3.79
N MET A 10 7.78 31.04 -4.88
CA MET A 10 7.76 32.31 -5.61
C MET A 10 7.28 33.45 -4.72
N GLN A 11 6.32 33.21 -3.82
CA GLN A 11 5.91 34.21 -2.83
C GLN A 11 7.01 34.46 -1.77
N SER A 12 7.69 33.43 -1.26
CA SER A 12 8.78 33.63 -0.28
C SER A 12 9.94 34.41 -0.88
N ASP A 13 10.18 34.23 -2.18
CA ASP A 13 11.22 34.89 -2.94
C ASP A 13 10.78 36.29 -3.43
N GLY A 14 9.56 36.74 -3.07
CA GLY A 14 9.03 38.07 -3.41
C GLY A 14 8.61 38.24 -4.87
N LEU A 15 8.56 37.16 -5.66
CA LEU A 15 8.24 37.18 -7.09
C LEU A 15 6.74 37.38 -7.36
N ILE A 16 5.88 36.94 -6.43
CA ILE A 16 4.42 37.07 -6.53
C ILE A 16 3.81 37.31 -5.14
N VAL A 17 2.60 37.87 -5.10
CA VAL A 17 1.77 37.92 -3.90
C VAL A 17 0.57 37.00 -4.10
N LEU A 18 0.46 35.95 -3.28
CA LEU A 18 -0.68 35.03 -3.31
C LEU A 18 -1.84 35.60 -2.47
N PRO A 19 -3.10 35.34 -2.87
CA PRO A 19 -4.25 35.69 -2.05
C PRO A 19 -4.21 34.92 -0.73
N SER A 20 -4.85 35.48 0.31
CA SER A 20 -5.02 34.78 1.58
C SER A 20 -5.70 33.42 1.37
N PRO A 21 -5.31 32.37 2.10
CA PRO A 21 -5.90 31.04 1.94
C PRO A 21 -7.42 31.08 2.11
N ALA A 22 -8.16 30.57 1.12
CA ALA A 22 -9.63 30.53 1.16
C ALA A 22 -10.21 29.61 2.26
N HIS A 23 -9.39 28.70 2.78
CA HIS A 23 -9.76 27.79 3.86
C HIS A 23 -8.73 27.83 4.98
N ALA A 24 -9.21 27.82 6.22
CA ALA A 24 -8.36 27.63 7.41
C ALA A 24 -7.52 26.35 7.24
N ARG A 25 -6.33 26.30 7.87
CA ARG A 25 -5.44 25.13 7.85
C ARG A 25 -6.18 23.90 8.42
N GLY A 26 -6.87 23.15 7.55
CA GLY A 26 -7.72 22.01 7.90
C GLY A 26 -6.96 20.73 8.25
N ASN A 27 -5.80 20.84 8.92
CA ASN A 27 -4.97 19.70 9.28
C ASN A 27 -4.88 19.51 10.80
N VAL A 28 -5.97 19.74 11.54
CA VAL A 28 -6.14 18.97 12.77
C VAL A 28 -6.60 17.60 12.30
N ALA A 29 -5.69 16.63 12.27
CA ALA A 29 -6.04 15.26 11.94
C ALA A 29 -7.10 14.81 12.95
N LYS A 30 -8.36 14.70 12.50
CA LYS A 30 -9.41 14.12 13.34
C LYS A 30 -8.94 12.73 13.79
N PRO A 31 -9.15 12.36 15.07
CA PRO A 31 -8.93 10.99 15.52
C PRO A 31 -9.61 10.04 14.54
N ARG A 32 -8.89 9.01 14.08
CA ARG A 32 -9.50 8.00 13.22
C ARG A 32 -10.46 7.19 14.07
N GLU A 33 -11.76 7.40 13.86
CA GLU A 33 -12.76 6.52 14.42
C GLU A 33 -12.66 5.14 13.77
N PHE A 34 -12.70 4.15 14.65
CA PHE A 34 -12.40 2.77 14.38
C PHE A 34 -13.72 2.00 14.48
N THR A 35 -14.14 1.36 13.39
CA THR A 35 -15.41 0.64 13.33
C THR A 35 -15.30 -0.79 13.88
N THR A 36 -16.43 -1.45 14.08
CA THR A 36 -16.46 -2.87 14.46
C THR A 36 -15.94 -3.79 13.36
N ALA A 37 -15.90 -3.34 12.10
CA ALA A 37 -15.45 -4.13 10.96
C ALA A 37 -13.96 -4.52 11.04
N SER A 38 -13.15 -3.79 11.80
CA SER A 38 -11.76 -4.18 12.10
C SER A 38 -11.53 -4.43 13.59
N ALA A 39 -12.57 -4.71 14.38
CA ALA A 39 -12.42 -5.09 15.78
C ALA A 39 -11.58 -6.37 15.93
N PRO A 40 -10.85 -6.52 17.06
CA PRO A 40 -10.25 -7.80 17.42
C PRO A 40 -11.28 -8.94 17.36
N GLN A 41 -10.84 -10.09 16.86
CA GLN A 41 -11.64 -11.31 16.78
C GLN A 41 -10.94 -12.45 17.52
N GLU A 42 -11.63 -13.59 17.62
CA GLU A 42 -11.07 -14.80 18.21
C GLU A 42 -9.79 -15.26 17.48
N PRO A 43 -8.82 -15.84 18.20
CA PRO A 43 -7.59 -16.36 17.62
C PRO A 43 -7.84 -17.38 16.52
N ILE A 44 -7.19 -17.18 15.38
CA ILE A 44 -7.11 -18.16 14.29
C ILE A 44 -5.73 -18.79 14.37
N THR A 45 -5.66 -20.04 14.81
CA THR A 45 -4.40 -20.78 15.01
C THR A 45 -4.33 -21.99 14.08
N GLY A 46 -3.12 -22.45 13.77
CA GLY A 46 -2.90 -23.64 12.96
C GLY A 46 -1.76 -23.47 11.98
N SER A 47 -1.86 -24.11 10.82
CA SER A 47 -0.89 -24.08 9.73
C SER A 47 -1.55 -23.72 8.41
N ARG A 48 -0.75 -23.33 7.41
CA ARG A 48 -1.25 -23.12 6.04
C ARG A 48 -2.09 -24.30 5.53
N ARG A 49 -1.77 -25.54 5.91
CA ARG A 49 -2.48 -26.74 5.41
C ARG A 49 -3.93 -26.81 5.91
N ASP A 50 -4.24 -26.11 6.99
CA ASP A 50 -5.59 -26.08 7.59
C ASP A 50 -6.48 -25.00 6.94
N LEU A 51 -5.92 -24.18 6.05
CA LEU A 51 -6.65 -23.17 5.27
C LEU A 51 -7.12 -23.77 3.95
N ASN A 52 -8.43 -23.79 3.75
CA ASN A 52 -9.07 -24.45 2.62
C ASN A 52 -9.22 -23.52 1.41
N ASP A 53 -9.42 -22.23 1.64
CA ASP A 53 -9.70 -21.24 0.59
C ASP A 53 -8.90 -19.95 0.81
N LEU A 54 -7.58 -20.10 0.94
CA LEU A 54 -6.68 -18.94 1.03
C LEU A 54 -6.68 -18.17 -0.29
N ARG A 55 -7.26 -16.96 -0.28
CA ARG A 55 -7.35 -16.10 -1.45
C ARG A 55 -6.99 -14.64 -1.14
N LEU A 56 -6.64 -13.92 -2.21
CA LEU A 56 -6.52 -12.47 -2.19
C LEU A 56 -7.74 -11.88 -2.87
N GLU A 57 -8.31 -10.84 -2.30
CA GLU A 57 -9.39 -10.09 -2.94
C GLU A 57 -8.91 -8.68 -3.27
N LEU A 58 -8.90 -8.35 -4.56
CA LEU A 58 -8.51 -7.02 -5.03
C LEU A 58 -9.50 -5.98 -4.50
N VAL A 59 -8.98 -4.97 -3.82
CA VAL A 59 -9.77 -3.87 -3.30
C VAL A 59 -10.09 -2.91 -4.45
N VAL A 60 -11.35 -2.94 -4.86
CA VAL A 60 -11.89 -2.04 -5.91
C VAL A 60 -12.97 -1.13 -5.33
N ARG A 61 -13.84 -1.65 -4.46
CA ARG A 61 -14.99 -0.92 -3.94
C ARG A 61 -14.57 0.02 -2.81
N ARG A 62 -15.28 1.14 -2.68
CA ARG A 62 -15.06 2.12 -1.62
C ARG A 62 -15.11 1.50 -0.22
N ARG A 63 -16.06 0.60 0.04
CA ARG A 63 -16.22 -0.06 1.34
C ARG A 63 -14.99 -0.90 1.73
N ASP A 64 -14.46 -1.66 0.77
CA ASP A 64 -13.30 -2.55 1.00
C ASP A 64 -12.04 -1.71 1.20
N MET A 65 -11.95 -0.56 0.52
CA MET A 65 -10.87 0.42 0.71
C MET A 65 -10.94 1.09 2.09
N LEU A 66 -12.14 1.37 2.60
CA LEU A 66 -12.29 1.90 3.97
C LEU A 66 -11.82 0.86 4.98
N LEU A 67 -12.26 -0.39 4.85
CA LEU A 67 -11.81 -1.49 5.70
C LEU A 67 -10.28 -1.67 5.63
N TRP A 68 -9.70 -1.75 4.43
CA TRP A 68 -8.25 -1.89 4.24
C TRP A 68 -7.48 -0.78 4.95
N ARG A 69 -7.90 0.49 4.77
CA ARG A 69 -7.27 1.65 5.43
C ARG A 69 -7.38 1.58 6.93
N GLU A 70 -8.52 1.13 7.44
CA GLU A 70 -8.79 0.99 8.86
C GLU A 70 -7.90 -0.09 9.49
N LEU A 71 -7.79 -1.27 8.87
CA LEU A 71 -6.90 -2.36 9.31
C LEU A 71 -5.44 -1.91 9.38
N ILE A 72 -4.95 -1.24 8.32
CA ILE A 72 -3.58 -0.72 8.29
C ILE A 72 -3.38 0.39 9.32
N ALA A 73 -4.37 1.26 9.52
CA ALA A 73 -4.29 2.31 10.54
C ALA A 73 -4.26 1.75 11.96
N ARG A 74 -4.99 0.65 12.21
CA ARG A 74 -5.16 0.08 13.55
C ARG A 74 -4.03 -0.87 13.93
N TYR A 75 -3.55 -1.69 13.00
CA TYR A 75 -2.70 -2.84 13.34
C TYR A 75 -1.32 -2.86 12.67
N HIS A 76 -1.11 -2.13 11.58
CA HIS A 76 0.22 -2.08 10.95
C HIS A 76 1.10 -1.10 11.72
N TYR A 77 2.32 -1.51 12.09
CA TYR A 77 3.26 -0.71 12.90
C TYR A 77 3.60 0.67 12.32
N LEU A 78 3.61 0.82 10.99
CA LEU A 78 3.77 2.12 10.30
C LEU A 78 2.48 2.97 10.21
N GLY A 79 1.34 2.43 10.63
CA GLY A 79 0.03 3.03 10.39
C GLY A 79 -0.32 3.23 8.91
N TYR A 80 -1.49 3.83 8.67
CA TYR A 80 -1.94 4.18 7.33
C TYR A 80 -1.45 5.57 6.90
N THR A 81 -0.62 5.56 5.87
CA THR A 81 -0.21 6.70 5.06
C THR A 81 -0.65 6.42 3.62
N PRO A 82 -1.29 7.38 2.92
CA PRO A 82 -1.69 7.18 1.53
C PRO A 82 -0.49 6.83 0.64
N LEU A 83 -0.61 5.75 -0.14
CA LEU A 83 0.33 5.44 -1.21
C LEU A 83 0.12 6.40 -2.38
N THR A 84 1.21 6.98 -2.90
CA THR A 84 1.22 7.87 -4.05
C THR A 84 1.51 7.10 -5.34
N GLY A 85 0.99 7.60 -6.47
CA GLY A 85 1.17 6.95 -7.77
C GLY A 85 0.37 5.65 -7.95
N ALA A 86 0.87 4.79 -8.82
CA ALA A 86 0.28 3.48 -9.10
C ALA A 86 0.29 2.62 -7.83
N ARG A 87 -0.86 1.99 -7.54
CA ARG A 87 -1.07 1.21 -6.32
C ARG A 87 -2.12 0.13 -6.48
N MET A 88 -2.00 -0.91 -5.67
CA MET A 88 -2.97 -2.00 -5.55
C MET A 88 -3.06 -2.46 -4.11
N HIS A 89 -4.27 -2.77 -3.65
CA HIS A 89 -4.53 -3.23 -2.30
C HIS A 89 -5.32 -4.52 -2.37
N TYR A 90 -5.03 -5.44 -1.46
CA TYR A 90 -5.73 -6.72 -1.33
C TYR A 90 -6.11 -6.96 0.13
N LEU A 91 -7.26 -7.58 0.31
CA LEU A 91 -7.63 -8.24 1.57
C LEU A 91 -7.31 -9.73 1.44
N ILE A 92 -6.86 -10.34 2.53
CA ILE A 92 -6.45 -11.75 2.59
C ILE A 92 -7.55 -12.51 3.32
N TYR A 93 -8.12 -13.52 2.68
CA TYR A 93 -9.21 -14.31 3.24
C TYR A 93 -8.89 -15.81 3.24
N ASP A 94 -9.53 -16.52 4.16
CA ASP A 94 -9.78 -17.96 4.08
C ASP A 94 -11.28 -18.23 4.30
N GLY A 95 -12.01 -18.57 3.23
CA GLY A 95 -13.47 -18.53 3.25
C GLY A 95 -13.96 -17.12 3.60
N ASP A 96 -14.83 -16.97 4.59
CA ASP A 96 -15.28 -15.65 5.08
C ASP A 96 -14.35 -15.04 6.14
N ARG A 97 -13.30 -15.75 6.56
CA ARG A 97 -12.38 -15.30 7.61
C ARG A 97 -11.36 -14.33 7.03
N LEU A 98 -11.40 -13.08 7.49
CA LEU A 98 -10.39 -12.08 7.16
C LEU A 98 -9.10 -12.38 7.95
N LEU A 99 -8.00 -12.60 7.22
CA LEU A 99 -6.70 -12.92 7.80
C LEU A 99 -5.73 -11.74 7.84
N GLY A 100 -5.93 -10.75 6.97
CA GLY A 100 -4.99 -9.65 6.83
C GLY A 100 -5.19 -8.79 5.60
N ALA A 101 -4.17 -7.97 5.32
CA ALA A 101 -4.15 -7.04 4.22
C ALA A 101 -2.74 -6.93 3.63
N ILE A 102 -2.64 -6.83 2.31
CA ILE A 102 -1.37 -6.58 1.62
C ILE A 102 -1.56 -5.45 0.60
N GLY A 103 -0.55 -4.60 0.44
CA GLY A 103 -0.57 -3.46 -0.46
C GLY A 103 0.72 -3.33 -1.25
N PHE A 104 0.56 -2.92 -2.50
CA PHE A 104 1.62 -2.68 -3.46
C PHE A 104 1.56 -1.24 -3.96
N GLY A 105 2.72 -0.63 -4.14
CA GLY A 105 2.85 0.73 -4.62
C GLY A 105 3.99 0.87 -5.63
N ALA A 106 3.99 1.97 -6.36
CA ALA A 106 5.08 2.32 -7.26
C ALA A 106 6.44 2.26 -6.53
N SER A 107 7.48 1.89 -7.27
CA SER A 107 8.83 1.80 -6.73
C SER A 107 9.31 3.12 -6.12
N ALA A 108 10.06 2.99 -5.03
CA ALA A 108 10.67 4.13 -4.37
C ALA A 108 11.70 4.78 -5.30
N TRP A 109 11.75 6.12 -5.33
CA TRP A 109 12.53 6.88 -6.30
C TRP A 109 14.02 6.47 -6.36
N LYS A 110 14.69 6.39 -5.21
CA LYS A 110 16.10 6.01 -5.11
C LYS A 110 16.30 5.03 -3.95
N ILE A 111 16.80 3.83 -4.26
CA ILE A 111 17.22 2.84 -3.27
C ILE A 111 18.58 2.32 -3.73
N GLY A 112 19.65 2.81 -3.09
CA GLY A 112 21.03 2.46 -3.45
C GLY A 112 21.27 0.94 -3.54
N PRO A 113 20.89 0.14 -2.52
CA PRO A 113 21.07 -1.31 -2.56
C PRO A 113 20.34 -2.00 -3.73
N ARG A 114 19.11 -1.57 -4.06
CA ARG A 114 18.36 -2.10 -5.21
C ARG A 114 19.09 -1.79 -6.52
N ASP A 115 19.46 -0.52 -6.70
CA ASP A 115 20.08 -0.06 -7.94
C ASP A 115 21.45 -0.75 -8.15
N GLN A 116 22.21 -0.97 -7.06
CA GLN A 116 23.45 -1.75 -7.08
C GLN A 116 23.22 -3.24 -7.38
N PHE A 117 22.23 -3.86 -6.75
CA PHE A 117 21.89 -5.27 -6.99
C PHE A 117 21.49 -5.54 -8.45
N ILE A 118 20.68 -4.66 -9.03
CA ILE A 118 20.26 -4.78 -10.44
C ILE A 118 21.39 -4.36 -11.39
N GLY A 119 22.37 -3.57 -10.92
CA GLY A 119 23.46 -3.04 -11.74
C GLY A 119 23.04 -1.82 -12.58
N TRP A 120 22.06 -1.04 -12.11
CA TRP A 120 21.54 0.13 -12.83
C TRP A 120 22.42 1.35 -12.68
N THR A 121 22.72 1.98 -13.82
CA THR A 121 23.13 3.39 -13.87
C THR A 121 21.96 4.31 -13.50
N PRO A 122 22.22 5.58 -13.13
CA PRO A 122 21.16 6.56 -12.87
C PRO A 122 20.14 6.70 -14.01
N ALA A 123 20.60 6.65 -15.27
CA ALA A 123 19.75 6.74 -16.45
C ALA A 123 18.87 5.48 -16.63
N GLN A 124 19.45 4.29 -16.45
CA GLN A 124 18.69 3.04 -16.51
C GLN A 124 17.64 2.95 -15.41
N ARG A 125 17.97 3.41 -14.19
CA ARG A 125 16.98 3.52 -13.11
C ARG A 125 15.81 4.40 -13.55
N GLU A 126 16.07 5.60 -14.08
CA GLU A 126 14.99 6.52 -14.49
C GLU A 126 14.08 5.92 -15.56
N GLN A 127 14.65 5.20 -16.52
CA GLN A 127 13.89 4.52 -17.57
C GLN A 127 13.08 3.33 -17.04
N ASN A 128 13.65 2.53 -16.13
CA ASN A 128 13.09 1.23 -15.75
C ASN A 128 12.34 1.23 -14.41
N LEU A 129 12.40 2.31 -13.62
CA LEU A 129 11.84 2.34 -12.26
C LEU A 129 10.35 1.96 -12.21
N HIS A 130 9.59 2.34 -13.23
CA HIS A 130 8.18 2.05 -13.34
C HIS A 130 7.89 0.53 -13.42
N LEU A 131 8.85 -0.29 -13.86
CA LEU A 131 8.72 -1.75 -13.94
C LEU A 131 8.91 -2.45 -12.58
N ILE A 132 9.26 -1.70 -11.53
CA ILE A 132 9.40 -2.23 -10.17
C ILE A 132 8.18 -1.80 -9.35
N VAL A 133 7.68 -2.73 -8.54
CA VAL A 133 6.61 -2.48 -7.59
C VAL A 133 7.13 -2.81 -6.20
N ASN A 134 6.76 -2.02 -5.20
CA ASN A 134 7.14 -2.27 -3.82
C ASN A 134 5.99 -2.95 -3.07
N ASN A 135 6.29 -3.95 -2.25
CA ASN A 135 5.37 -4.37 -1.19
C ASN A 135 5.30 -3.29 -0.09
N ALA A 136 4.37 -2.35 -0.25
CA ALA A 136 4.27 -1.16 0.59
C ALA A 136 3.65 -1.43 1.97
N ARG A 137 2.76 -2.43 2.08
CA ARG A 137 2.14 -2.84 3.35
C ARG A 137 1.97 -4.35 3.37
N PHE A 138 2.31 -4.98 4.49
CA PHE A 138 2.04 -6.38 4.74
C PHE A 138 1.55 -6.54 6.17
N LEU A 139 0.31 -7.00 6.33
CA LEU A 139 -0.35 -7.15 7.62
C LEU A 139 -1.04 -8.51 7.66
N LEU A 140 -0.65 -9.33 8.64
CA LEU A 140 -1.51 -10.38 9.18
C LEU A 140 -2.10 -9.84 10.48
N LEU A 141 -3.38 -10.14 10.74
CA LEU A 141 -4.06 -9.56 11.90
C LEU A 141 -3.49 -10.13 13.21
N PRO A 142 -3.49 -9.37 14.31
CA PRO A 142 -2.83 -9.78 15.56
C PRO A 142 -3.33 -11.09 16.17
N TRP A 143 -4.56 -11.50 15.85
CA TRP A 143 -5.15 -12.76 16.31
C TRP A 143 -4.87 -13.94 15.37
N VAL A 144 -4.20 -13.72 14.24
CA VAL A 144 -3.90 -14.75 13.22
C VAL A 144 -2.52 -15.34 13.44
N HIS A 145 -2.48 -16.54 14.00
CA HIS A 145 -1.28 -17.30 14.35
C HIS A 145 -1.19 -18.58 13.51
N VAL A 146 -1.08 -18.43 12.20
CA VAL A 146 -1.06 -19.55 11.24
C VAL A 146 0.35 -19.75 10.68
N LYS A 147 0.93 -20.92 10.95
CA LYS A 147 2.28 -21.29 10.48
C LYS A 147 2.35 -21.28 8.95
N TYR A 148 3.40 -20.67 8.40
CA TYR A 148 3.66 -20.53 6.96
C TYR A 148 2.62 -19.70 6.18
N LEU A 149 1.73 -18.97 6.85
CA LEU A 149 0.76 -18.12 6.17
C LEU A 149 1.44 -16.98 5.41
N ALA A 150 2.41 -16.29 6.02
CA ALA A 150 3.03 -15.11 5.43
C ALA A 150 3.70 -15.40 4.07
N SER A 151 4.54 -16.43 4.01
CA SER A 151 5.19 -16.86 2.77
C SER A 151 4.18 -17.33 1.71
N SER A 152 3.11 -18.02 2.13
CA SER A 152 2.04 -18.46 1.24
C SER A 152 1.28 -17.29 0.61
N VAL A 153 0.98 -16.25 1.40
CA VAL A 153 0.35 -15.00 0.94
C VAL A 153 1.26 -14.28 -0.05
N LEU A 154 2.56 -14.13 0.27
CA LEU A 154 3.52 -13.48 -0.61
C LEU A 154 3.65 -14.21 -1.96
N ALA A 155 3.72 -15.54 -1.94
CA ALA A 155 3.77 -16.35 -3.15
C ALA A 155 2.48 -16.23 -3.99
N LEU A 156 1.32 -16.18 -3.33
CA LEU A 156 0.04 -15.96 -4.00
C LEU A 156 -0.05 -14.55 -4.62
N ALA A 157 0.41 -13.54 -3.88
CA ALA A 157 0.45 -12.17 -4.34
C ALA A 157 1.37 -12.02 -5.56
N ALA A 158 2.57 -12.62 -5.52
CA ALA A 158 3.51 -12.55 -6.63
C ALA A 158 2.94 -13.11 -7.95
N ARG A 159 2.14 -14.18 -7.89
CA ARG A 159 1.48 -14.76 -9.08
C ARG A 159 0.33 -13.91 -9.62
N ARG A 160 -0.47 -13.32 -8.73
CA ARG A 160 -1.69 -12.59 -9.11
C ARG A 160 -1.42 -11.12 -9.47
N MET A 161 -0.58 -10.47 -8.68
CA MET A 161 -0.42 -9.02 -8.72
C MET A 161 0.03 -8.54 -10.09
N GLN A 162 0.89 -9.28 -10.79
CA GLN A 162 1.35 -8.90 -12.12
C GLN A 162 0.21 -8.75 -13.13
N GLN A 163 -0.75 -9.68 -13.13
CA GLN A 163 -1.92 -9.64 -14.02
C GLN A 163 -2.83 -8.47 -13.65
N ASP A 164 -3.21 -8.37 -12.37
CA ASP A 164 -4.06 -7.31 -11.86
C ASP A 164 -3.42 -5.92 -12.15
N TRP A 165 -2.09 -5.80 -12.05
CA TRP A 165 -1.36 -4.57 -12.32
C TRP A 165 -1.39 -4.17 -13.79
N ILE A 166 -1.25 -5.12 -14.72
CA ILE A 166 -1.39 -4.87 -16.16
C ILE A 166 -2.81 -4.38 -16.47
N GLU A 167 -3.83 -5.02 -15.91
CA GLU A 167 -5.22 -4.65 -16.13
C GLU A 167 -5.54 -3.23 -15.65
N ARG A 168 -4.94 -2.80 -14.53
CA ARG A 168 -5.19 -1.49 -13.94
C ARG A 168 -4.29 -0.37 -14.48
N HIS A 169 -3.02 -0.66 -14.72
CA HIS A 169 -1.99 0.36 -15.00
C HIS A 169 -1.34 0.22 -16.38
N HIS A 170 -1.72 -0.81 -17.16
CA HIS A 170 -1.34 -1.01 -18.57
C HIS A 170 0.16 -1.26 -18.81
N PHE A 171 0.90 -1.72 -17.81
CA PHE A 171 2.27 -2.21 -17.98
C PHE A 171 2.54 -3.38 -17.04
N ARG A 172 3.58 -4.16 -17.35
CA ARG A 172 3.95 -5.38 -16.62
C ARG A 172 5.13 -5.13 -15.69
N PRO A 173 4.94 -5.15 -14.35
CA PRO A 173 6.06 -5.16 -13.42
C PRO A 173 6.93 -6.39 -13.63
N VAL A 174 8.24 -6.24 -13.46
CA VAL A 174 9.23 -7.33 -13.60
C VAL A 174 9.89 -7.70 -12.27
N LEU A 175 9.72 -6.87 -11.22
CA LEU A 175 10.27 -7.09 -9.88
C LEU A 175 9.33 -6.54 -8.80
N LEU A 176 9.27 -7.25 -7.66
CA LEU A 176 8.45 -6.96 -6.46
C LEU A 176 9.28 -6.68 -5.21
#